data_AF-A0A7Y1PZ95-F1
#
_entry.id   AF-A0A7Y1PZ95-F1
#
_cell.length_a   1.000
_cell.length_b   1.000
_cell.length_c   1.000
_cell.angle_alpha   90.00
_cell.angle_beta   90.00
_cell.angle_gamma   90.00
#
_symmetry.space_group_name_H-M   'P 1'
#
loop_
_entity.id
_entity.type
_entity.pdbx_description
1 polymer ?
#
loop_
_entity_poly.entity_id
_entity_poly.type
_entity_poly.pdbx_seq_one_letter_code
_entity_poly.pdbx_strand_id
1 'polypeptide(L)'
;MTQPLFDFDLKRVSRTHYITGKAAINFPHPGSITGGWHFLSYFDRDSGVAKVSLAGIHYPDTTDFFGDAGVIDVTDKLAMRGWSEDGKRLFMADHYRAAADMVMKWVLSDSKHCNVEVADWFPSSETKQRLFEILNSGRLKLLDFDRLKKLEAWLSSQ
;
A
#
# COMPACT_ATOMS: atom_id res chain seq x y z
N MET A 1 -1.70 -6.95 16.19
CA MET A 1 -2.24 -6.09 15.12
C MET A 1 -3.75 -6.14 15.22
N THR A 2 -4.42 -4.99 15.24
CA THR A 2 -5.89 -4.93 15.10
C THR A 2 -6.27 -5.47 13.74
N GLN A 3 -7.32 -6.28 13.64
CA GLN A 3 -7.86 -6.70 12.35
C GLN A 3 -8.65 -5.53 11.74
N PRO A 4 -8.60 -5.36 10.40
CA PRO A 4 -9.44 -4.38 9.73
C PRO A 4 -10.93 -4.62 9.99
N LEU A 5 -11.65 -3.55 10.27
CA LEU A 5 -13.10 -3.54 10.43
C LEU A 5 -13.69 -2.91 9.16
N PHE A 6 -14.26 -3.76 8.30
CA PHE A 6 -14.78 -3.35 6.99
C PHE A 6 -15.76 -2.19 7.13
N ASP A 7 -15.70 -1.24 6.18
CA ASP A 7 -16.44 0.02 6.12
C ASP A 7 -16.18 1.02 7.26
N PHE A 8 -16.01 0.55 8.50
CA PHE A 8 -15.60 1.38 9.64
C PHE A 8 -14.24 2.03 9.39
N ASP A 9 -13.32 1.33 8.73
CA ASP A 9 -12.00 1.88 8.45
C ASP A 9 -12.01 3.01 7.41
N LEU A 10 -13.01 3.09 6.52
CA LEU A 10 -13.14 4.26 5.62
C LEU A 10 -13.35 5.55 6.42
N LYS A 11 -14.12 5.49 7.51
CA LYS A 11 -14.33 6.60 8.45
C LYS A 11 -13.06 7.07 9.14
N ARG A 12 -11.99 6.28 9.11
CA ARG A 12 -10.69 6.57 9.73
C ARG A 12 -9.63 7.02 8.73
N VAL A 13 -9.92 6.92 7.44
CA VAL A 13 -9.00 7.36 6.38
C VAL A 13 -8.61 8.81 6.57
N SER A 14 -7.32 9.09 6.50
CA SER A 14 -6.79 10.46 6.47
C SER A 14 -5.50 10.44 5.67
N ARG A 15 -4.87 11.61 5.49
CA ARG A 15 -3.59 11.68 4.77
C ARG A 15 -2.48 10.88 5.46
N THR A 16 -2.52 10.76 6.79
CA THR A 16 -1.56 9.95 7.58
C THR A 16 -2.01 8.50 7.79
N HIS A 17 -3.32 8.26 7.77
CA HIS A 17 -3.91 6.92 7.84
C HIS A 17 -4.60 6.57 6.52
N TYR A 18 -3.83 6.58 5.43
CA TYR A 18 -4.35 6.34 4.09
C TYR A 18 -4.55 4.83 3.85
N ILE A 19 -5.39 4.48 2.87
CA ILE A 19 -5.64 3.09 2.46
C ILE A 19 -4.37 2.52 1.81
N THR A 20 -3.90 1.37 2.26
CA THR A 20 -2.67 0.74 1.75
C THR A 20 -2.78 -0.80 1.67
N GLY A 21 -1.68 -1.45 1.27
CA GLY A 21 -1.55 -2.89 1.19
C GLY A 21 -2.35 -3.50 0.05
N LYS A 22 -2.92 -4.68 0.28
CA LYS A 22 -3.60 -5.44 -0.78
C LYS A 22 -4.87 -4.75 -1.32
N ALA A 23 -5.54 -3.90 -0.54
CA ALA A 23 -6.65 -3.10 -1.06
C ALA A 23 -6.15 -2.08 -2.08
N ALA A 24 -5.11 -1.32 -1.74
CA ALA A 24 -4.55 -0.29 -2.60
C ALA A 24 -3.88 -0.86 -3.86
N ILE A 25 -3.09 -1.95 -3.76
CA ILE A 25 -2.46 -2.58 -4.94
C ILE A 25 -3.48 -3.15 -5.92
N ASN A 26 -4.72 -3.42 -5.47
CA ASN A 26 -5.80 -3.91 -6.31
C ASN A 26 -6.77 -2.81 -6.75
N PHE A 27 -6.51 -1.54 -6.42
CA PHE A 27 -7.39 -0.45 -6.81
C PHE A 27 -6.97 0.13 -8.16
N PRO A 28 -7.87 0.22 -9.16
CA PRO A 28 -7.50 0.70 -10.48
C PRO A 28 -7.13 2.19 -10.45
N HIS A 29 -5.88 2.51 -10.82
CA HIS A 29 -5.40 3.87 -11.00
C HIS A 29 -5.19 4.18 -12.50
N PRO A 30 -5.63 5.37 -12.98
CA PRO A 30 -5.31 5.82 -14.34
C PRO A 30 -3.80 5.83 -14.57
N GLY A 31 -3.34 5.24 -15.67
CA GLY A 31 -1.92 5.15 -16.03
C GLY A 31 -1.14 4.06 -15.29
N SER A 32 -1.81 3.23 -14.46
CA SER A 32 -1.21 2.06 -13.84
C SER A 32 -1.72 0.80 -14.51
N ILE A 33 -0.81 0.00 -15.09
CA ILE A 33 -1.10 -1.30 -15.72
C ILE A 33 -0.81 -2.48 -14.78
N THR A 34 -0.38 -2.18 -13.56
CA THR A 34 -0.01 -3.17 -12.54
C THR A 34 -1.18 -3.39 -11.60
N GLY A 35 -1.27 -4.54 -10.92
CA GLY A 35 -2.31 -4.73 -9.91
C GLY A 35 -3.73 -4.98 -10.46
N GLY A 36 -4.72 -4.89 -9.59
CA GLY A 36 -6.15 -4.92 -9.95
C GLY A 36 -6.81 -6.30 -10.08
N TRP A 37 -6.04 -7.40 -10.08
CA TRP A 37 -6.55 -8.76 -10.26
C TRP A 37 -7.64 -9.17 -9.26
N HIS A 38 -7.55 -8.65 -8.03
CA HIS A 38 -8.46 -8.99 -6.95
C HIS A 38 -9.31 -7.81 -6.49
N PHE A 39 -9.58 -6.82 -7.35
CA PHE A 39 -10.37 -5.63 -6.98
C PHE A 39 -11.66 -5.98 -6.23
N LEU A 40 -12.48 -6.90 -6.79
CA LEU A 40 -13.75 -7.33 -6.18
C LEU A 40 -13.57 -8.05 -4.83
N SER A 41 -12.38 -8.56 -4.51
CA SER A 41 -12.13 -9.13 -3.18
C SER A 41 -12.02 -8.07 -2.09
N TYR A 42 -11.75 -6.81 -2.46
CA TYR A 42 -11.56 -5.69 -1.53
C TYR A 42 -12.62 -4.60 -1.66
N PHE A 43 -13.16 -4.41 -2.86
CA PHE A 43 -14.17 -3.41 -3.17
C PHE A 43 -15.33 -4.10 -3.88
N ASP A 44 -16.16 -4.77 -3.09
CA ASP A 44 -17.35 -5.44 -3.60
C ASP A 44 -18.55 -4.52 -3.42
N ARG A 45 -19.05 -3.99 -4.53
CA ARG A 45 -20.21 -3.11 -4.54
C ARG A 45 -21.50 -3.87 -4.26
N ASP A 46 -21.58 -5.14 -4.65
CA ASP A 46 -22.82 -5.91 -4.55
C ASP A 46 -23.09 -6.34 -3.11
N SER A 47 -22.03 -6.69 -2.36
CA SER A 47 -22.13 -6.86 -0.91
C SER A 47 -22.06 -5.54 -0.12
N GLY A 48 -21.64 -4.45 -0.77
CA GLY A 48 -21.47 -3.15 -0.13
C GLY A 48 -20.40 -3.18 0.94
N VAL A 49 -19.31 -3.93 0.72
CA VAL A 49 -18.19 -4.11 1.68
C VAL A 49 -16.87 -3.62 1.09
N ALA A 50 -16.22 -2.70 1.80
CA ALA A 50 -14.86 -2.23 1.54
C ALA A 50 -13.89 -2.79 2.58
N LYS A 51 -13.02 -3.70 2.15
CA LYS A 51 -12.02 -4.37 2.99
C LYS A 51 -10.69 -3.64 2.91
N VAL A 52 -10.61 -2.47 3.54
CA VAL A 52 -9.41 -1.62 3.49
C VAL A 52 -8.48 -1.87 4.66
N SER A 53 -7.17 -1.72 4.45
CA SER A 53 -6.17 -1.63 5.51
C SER A 53 -5.57 -0.23 5.51
N LEU A 54 -5.18 0.27 6.68
CA LEU A 54 -4.73 1.65 6.84
C LEU A 54 -3.29 1.68 7.35
N ALA A 55 -2.48 2.59 6.82
CA ALA A 55 -1.19 2.95 7.39
C ALA A 55 -1.36 3.46 8.83
N GLY A 56 -0.40 3.17 9.72
CA GLY A 56 -0.44 3.53 11.14
C GLY A 56 -1.42 2.75 12.02
N ILE A 57 -2.31 1.93 11.43
CA ILE A 57 -3.31 1.13 12.18
C ILE A 57 -3.14 -0.37 11.90
N HIS A 58 -3.29 -0.78 10.63
CA HIS A 58 -3.19 -2.18 10.19
C HIS A 58 -1.81 -2.50 9.61
N TYR A 59 -1.15 -1.47 9.11
CA TYR A 59 0.22 -1.45 8.64
C TYR A 59 1.03 -0.51 9.54
N PRO A 60 2.36 -0.71 9.63
CA PRO A 60 3.22 0.30 10.25
C PRO A 60 2.99 1.67 9.61
N ASP A 61 3.22 2.72 10.39
CA ASP A 61 3.37 4.06 9.81
C ASP A 61 4.71 4.11 9.07
N THR A 62 4.65 4.38 7.77
CA THR A 62 5.83 4.47 6.90
C THR A 62 6.16 5.90 6.49
N THR A 63 5.50 6.90 7.10
CA THR A 63 5.70 8.32 6.81
C THR A 63 7.16 8.73 7.00
N ASP A 64 7.83 8.24 8.05
CA ASP A 64 9.24 8.55 8.26
C ASP A 64 10.13 8.01 7.15
N PHE A 65 9.77 6.88 6.52
CA PHE A 65 10.53 6.29 5.42
C PHE A 65 10.27 7.04 4.10
N PHE A 66 9.00 7.19 3.72
CA PHE A 66 8.61 7.57 2.36
C PHE A 66 7.91 8.94 2.26
N GLY A 67 7.65 9.60 3.38
CA GLY A 67 6.85 10.82 3.44
C GLY A 67 5.47 10.62 2.81
N ASP A 68 5.04 11.59 2.00
CA ASP A 68 3.79 11.55 1.24
C ASP A 68 3.92 10.88 -0.14
N ALA A 69 5.11 10.35 -0.50
CA ALA A 69 5.34 9.78 -1.83
C ALA A 69 4.34 8.64 -2.12
N GLY A 70 3.62 8.77 -3.24
CA GLY A 70 2.59 7.84 -3.67
C GLY A 70 1.30 7.84 -2.85
N VAL A 71 1.11 8.78 -1.90
CA VAL A 71 -0.19 8.97 -1.24
C VAL A 71 -1.02 9.93 -2.08
N ILE A 72 -2.16 9.45 -2.57
CA ILE A 72 -3.02 10.17 -3.50
C ILE A 72 -4.44 10.35 -2.97
N ASP A 73 -5.08 11.43 -3.39
CA ASP A 73 -6.51 11.63 -3.18
C ASP A 73 -7.31 10.71 -4.12
N VAL A 74 -8.22 9.93 -3.53
CA VAL A 74 -9.11 9.00 -4.23
C VAL A 74 -10.59 9.28 -3.95
N THR A 75 -10.91 10.44 -3.38
CA THR A 75 -12.27 10.82 -2.95
C THR A 75 -13.27 10.64 -4.09
N ASP A 76 -13.03 11.28 -5.24
CA ASP A 76 -13.93 11.18 -6.38
C ASP A 76 -13.98 9.76 -6.98
N LYS A 77 -12.82 9.08 -7.03
CA LYS A 77 -12.72 7.72 -7.59
C LYS A 77 -13.51 6.70 -6.77
N LEU A 78 -13.50 6.84 -5.45
CA LEU A 78 -14.27 6.01 -4.52
C LEU A 78 -15.75 6.40 -4.55
N ALA A 79 -16.07 7.70 -4.56
CA ALA A 79 -17.46 8.18 -4.64
C ALA A 79 -18.17 7.69 -5.90
N MET A 80 -17.50 7.76 -7.07
CA MET A 80 -18.01 7.21 -8.34
C MET A 80 -18.31 5.70 -8.28
N ARG A 81 -17.74 4.98 -7.32
CA ARG A 81 -17.90 3.53 -7.12
C ARG A 81 -18.85 3.18 -5.97
N GLY A 82 -19.49 4.18 -5.37
CA GLY A 82 -20.44 4.01 -4.26
C GLY A 82 -19.81 4.13 -2.87
N TRP A 83 -18.55 4.55 -2.77
CA TRP A 83 -17.82 4.69 -1.52
C TRP A 83 -17.53 6.16 -1.25
N SER A 84 -18.38 6.81 -0.47
CA SER A 84 -18.21 8.21 -0.05
C SER A 84 -18.33 8.33 1.46
N GLU A 85 -17.47 9.15 2.05
CA GLU A 85 -17.58 9.58 3.45
C GLU A 85 -17.95 11.06 3.44
N ASP A 86 -19.13 11.41 3.96
CA ASP A 86 -19.73 12.74 3.85
C ASP A 86 -18.73 13.87 4.18
N GLY A 87 -18.44 14.70 3.16
CA GLY A 87 -17.55 15.86 3.29
C GLY A 87 -16.07 15.54 3.56
N LYS A 88 -15.67 14.26 3.53
CA LYS A 88 -14.34 13.82 3.91
C LYS A 88 -13.50 13.39 2.71
N ARG A 89 -12.27 13.88 2.65
CA ARG A 89 -11.28 13.42 1.67
C ARG A 89 -10.76 12.04 2.03
N LEU A 90 -10.73 11.15 1.05
CA LEU A 90 -10.19 9.81 1.15
C LEU A 90 -8.83 9.72 0.45
N PHE A 91 -7.85 9.13 1.14
CA PHE A 91 -6.49 8.98 0.67
C PHE A 91 -6.11 7.51 0.55
N MET A 92 -5.31 7.18 -0.44
CA MET A 92 -4.86 5.82 -0.73
C MET A 92 -3.44 5.86 -1.26
N ALA A 93 -2.67 4.81 -1.02
CA ALA A 93 -1.41 4.56 -1.69
C ALA A 93 -1.63 4.22 -3.16
N ASP A 94 -0.81 4.77 -4.05
CA ASP A 94 -0.64 4.20 -5.39
C ASP A 94 0.00 2.80 -5.30
N HIS A 95 0.14 2.12 -6.44
CA HIS A 95 0.65 0.75 -6.45
C HIS A 95 2.07 0.64 -5.89
N TYR A 96 2.93 1.64 -6.15
CA TYR A 96 4.31 1.63 -5.69
C TYR A 96 4.39 1.86 -4.18
N ARG A 97 3.63 2.82 -3.65
CA ARG A 97 3.55 3.05 -2.20
C ARG A 97 2.89 1.88 -1.48
N ALA A 98 1.86 1.26 -2.05
CA ALA A 98 1.19 0.10 -1.46
C ALA A 98 2.14 -1.09 -1.35
N ALA A 99 2.91 -1.38 -2.41
CA ALA A 99 3.94 -2.40 -2.40
C ALA A 99 5.07 -2.04 -1.40
N ALA A 100 5.52 -0.80 -1.37
CA ALA A 100 6.54 -0.35 -0.42
C ALA A 100 6.10 -0.50 1.04
N ASP A 101 4.86 -0.16 1.36
CA ASP A 101 4.29 -0.37 2.70
C ASP A 101 4.21 -1.86 3.08
N MET A 102 3.92 -2.73 2.10
CA MET A 102 3.93 -4.18 2.29
C MET A 102 5.34 -4.73 2.54
N VAL A 103 6.33 -4.28 1.77
CA VAL A 103 7.73 -4.62 2.01
C VAL A 103 8.15 -4.14 3.39
N MET A 104 7.85 -2.89 3.77
CA MET A 104 8.22 -2.37 5.09
C MET A 104 7.53 -3.10 6.23
N LYS A 105 6.25 -3.45 6.08
CA LYS A 105 5.56 -4.31 7.05
C LYS A 105 6.29 -5.64 7.24
N TRP A 106 6.77 -6.25 6.16
CA TRP A 106 7.56 -7.47 6.23
C TRP A 106 8.94 -7.23 6.86
N VAL A 107 9.69 -6.21 6.42
CA VAL A 107 11.02 -5.84 6.95
C VAL A 107 10.95 -5.60 8.45
N LEU A 108 9.93 -4.89 8.92
CA LEU A 108 9.76 -4.53 10.33
C LEU A 108 9.21 -5.67 11.21
N SER A 109 8.89 -6.82 10.62
CA SER A 109 8.37 -8.01 11.31
C SER A 109 9.39 -9.15 11.34
N ASP A 110 9.11 -10.17 12.16
CA ASP A 110 9.93 -11.39 12.22
C ASP A 110 9.61 -12.40 11.10
N SER A 111 8.69 -12.07 10.17
CA SER A 111 8.33 -12.97 9.07
C SER A 111 9.53 -13.20 8.15
N LYS A 112 9.72 -14.46 7.73
CA LYS A 112 10.75 -14.85 6.77
C LYS A 112 10.34 -14.64 5.31
N HIS A 113 9.04 -14.46 5.04
CA HIS A 113 8.51 -14.39 3.69
C HIS A 113 7.82 -13.04 3.43
N CYS A 114 8.25 -12.36 2.34
CA CYS A 114 7.60 -11.18 1.81
C CYS A 114 6.57 -11.62 0.76
N ASN A 115 5.34 -11.11 0.86
CA ASN A 115 4.24 -11.48 -0.01
C ASN A 115 4.04 -10.51 -1.20
N VAL A 116 5.12 -9.81 -1.57
CA VAL A 116 5.18 -8.88 -2.70
C VAL A 116 5.84 -9.60 -3.87
N GLU A 117 5.06 -9.84 -4.91
CA GLU A 117 5.51 -10.54 -6.13
C GLU A 117 5.95 -9.50 -7.16
N VAL A 118 7.22 -9.06 -7.09
CA VAL A 118 7.70 -7.93 -7.92
C VAL A 118 7.63 -8.25 -9.42
N ALA A 119 7.98 -9.47 -9.82
CA ALA A 119 7.95 -9.88 -11.22
C ALA A 119 6.53 -9.86 -11.82
N ASP A 120 5.53 -10.23 -11.01
CA ASP A 120 4.13 -10.26 -11.45
C ASP A 120 3.50 -8.87 -11.39
N TRP A 121 3.76 -8.13 -10.31
CA TRP A 121 3.11 -6.85 -10.09
C TRP A 121 3.77 -5.74 -10.88
N PHE A 122 5.08 -5.76 -11.08
CA PHE A 122 5.84 -4.74 -11.78
C PHE A 122 6.71 -5.40 -12.86
N PRO A 123 6.12 -5.89 -13.97
CA PRO A 123 6.82 -6.75 -14.91
C PRO A 123 7.86 -6.01 -15.78
N SER A 124 7.71 -4.70 -15.98
CA SER A 124 8.64 -3.92 -16.82
C SER A 124 9.79 -3.34 -15.99
N SER A 125 10.96 -3.19 -16.61
CA SER A 125 12.14 -2.59 -15.97
C SER A 125 11.86 -1.21 -15.38
N GLU A 126 11.06 -0.38 -16.08
CA GLU A 126 10.69 0.96 -15.61
C GLU A 126 9.83 0.90 -14.35
N THR A 127 8.86 -0.02 -14.31
CA THR A 127 7.98 -0.19 -13.15
C THR A 127 8.73 -0.76 -11.94
N LYS A 128 9.66 -1.71 -12.14
CA LYS A 128 10.55 -2.20 -11.08
C LYS A 128 11.43 -1.10 -10.53
N GLN A 129 12.07 -0.33 -11.42
CA GLN A 129 12.96 0.75 -11.05
C GLN A 129 12.25 1.78 -10.17
N ARG A 130 11.02 2.16 -10.54
CA ARG A 130 10.21 3.11 -9.74
C ARG A 130 9.85 2.56 -8.35
N LEU A 131 9.56 1.27 -8.22
CA LEU A 131 9.38 0.65 -6.90
C LEU A 131 10.67 0.73 -6.08
N PHE A 132 11.80 0.38 -6.69
CA PHE A 132 13.09 0.37 -6.00
C PHE A 132 13.54 1.77 -5.58
N GLU A 133 13.22 2.82 -6.34
CA GLU A 133 13.47 4.21 -5.96
C GLU A 133 12.76 4.58 -4.65
N ILE A 134 11.48 4.22 -4.51
CA ILE A 134 10.74 4.43 -3.26
C ILE A 134 11.39 3.64 -2.12
N LEU A 135 11.67 2.35 -2.31
CA LEU A 135 12.27 1.50 -1.26
C LEU A 135 13.66 2.01 -0.83
N ASN A 136 14.49 2.45 -1.77
CA ASN A 136 15.81 3.00 -1.49
C ASN A 136 15.74 4.32 -0.70
N SER A 137 14.70 5.14 -0.89
CA SER A 137 14.50 6.36 -0.10
C SER A 137 14.26 6.06 1.40
N GLY A 138 13.55 4.96 1.69
CA GLY A 138 13.32 4.50 3.06
C GLY A 138 14.51 3.74 3.65
N ARG A 139 15.27 3.01 2.81
CA ARG A 139 16.45 2.23 3.20
C ARG A 139 17.44 3.05 4.04
N LEU A 140 17.73 4.29 3.63
CA LEU A 140 18.68 5.17 4.32
C LEU A 140 18.24 5.56 5.75
N LYS A 141 16.97 5.36 6.08
CA LYS A 141 16.37 5.71 7.38
C LYS A 141 16.18 4.50 8.28
N LEU A 142 16.47 3.28 7.81
CA LEU A 142 16.49 2.08 8.64
C LEU A 142 17.76 2.06 9.49
N LEU A 143 17.61 2.36 10.78
CA LEU A 143 18.72 2.36 11.75
C LEU A 143 19.05 0.94 12.27
N ASP A 144 18.11 0.02 12.19
CA ASP A 144 18.28 -1.38 12.56
C ASP A 144 19.04 -2.13 11.46
N PHE A 145 20.24 -2.60 11.79
CA PHE A 145 21.15 -3.26 10.85
C PHE A 145 20.63 -4.59 10.31
N ASP A 146 19.93 -5.38 11.13
CA ASP A 146 19.40 -6.67 10.71
C ASP A 146 18.21 -6.48 9.76
N ARG A 147 17.35 -5.49 10.04
CA ARG A 147 16.24 -5.10 9.15
C ARG A 147 16.76 -4.51 7.84
N LEU A 148 17.82 -3.70 7.89
CA LEU A 148 18.47 -3.17 6.69
C LEU A 148 19.02 -4.30 5.81
N LYS A 149 19.80 -5.22 6.38
CA LYS A 149 20.31 -6.39 5.67
C LYS A 149 19.20 -7.24 5.06
N LYS A 150 18.10 -7.43 5.80
CA LYS A 150 16.92 -8.17 5.33
C LYS A 150 16.32 -7.51 4.08
N LEU A 151 16.17 -6.19 4.07
CA LEU A 151 15.69 -5.45 2.90
C LEU A 151 16.67 -5.56 1.71
N GLU A 152 17.97 -5.39 1.95
CA GLU A 152 19.01 -5.44 0.91
C GLU A 152 19.12 -6.80 0.24
N ALA A 153 19.06 -7.88 1.03
CA ALA A 153 19.08 -9.24 0.53
C ALA A 153 17.85 -9.53 -0.35
N TRP A 154 16.68 -9.04 0.06
CA TRP A 154 15.45 -9.19 -0.73
C TRP A 154 15.50 -8.37 -2.01
N LEU A 155 15.94 -7.10 -1.97
CA LEU A 155 16.10 -6.26 -3.17
C LEU A 155 17.06 -6.90 -4.18
N SER A 156 18.15 -7.52 -3.71
CA SER A 156 19.13 -8.19 -4.57
C SER A 156 18.60 -9.48 -5.21
N SER A 157 17.47 -10.02 -4.74
CA SER A 157 16.86 -11.23 -5.29
C SER A 157 15.67 -10.96 -6.23
N GLN A 158 15.33 -9.70 -6.52
CA GLN A 158 14.18 -9.31 -7.36
C GLN A 158 14.52 -9.12 -8.84
#